data_AF-A0A9D4T1Q5-F1
#
_entry.id   AF-A0A9D4T1Q5-F1
#
_cell.length_a   1.000
_cell.length_b   1.000
_cell.length_c   1.000
_cell.angle_alpha   90.00
_cell.angle_beta   90.00
_cell.angle_gamma   90.00
#
_symmetry.space_group_name_H-M   'P 1'
#
loop_
_entity.id
_entity.type
_entity.pdbx_description
1 polymer ?
#
loop_
_entity_poly.entity_id
_entity_poly.type
_entity_poly.pdbx_seq_one_letter_code
_entity_poly.pdbx_strand_id
1 'polypeptide(L)'
;MLTAVDRPAANLPLRVPLYSALEMVKASWAEVTATCVQNCFRKAGFADVGSDADPEASEEDHSGGDLWQRVVDSDMGGRDICWDDYVMADDDADTAEPCTDEGIVNEVRGKSDSEESDDDDNETLEPAPTSVPVAIGYIDSLR
;
A
#
# COMPACT_ATOMS: atom_id res chain seq x y z
N MET A 1 -9.72 -26.79 -4.97
CA MET A 1 -9.94 -26.91 -6.43
C MET A 1 -10.50 -25.58 -6.91
N LEU A 2 -9.63 -24.68 -7.40
CA LEU A 2 -10.04 -23.38 -7.93
C LEU A 2 -10.47 -23.61 -9.38
N THR A 3 -11.78 -23.60 -9.63
CA THR A 3 -12.31 -23.63 -10.99
C THR A 3 -12.07 -22.26 -11.62
N ALA A 4 -11.08 -22.18 -12.52
CA ALA A 4 -10.95 -21.04 -13.40
C ALA A 4 -12.24 -20.93 -14.22
N VAL A 5 -13.00 -19.86 -14.02
CA VAL A 5 -14.13 -19.53 -14.89
C VAL A 5 -13.52 -19.08 -16.21
N ASP A 6 -13.52 -19.99 -17.19
CA ASP A 6 -13.06 -19.69 -18.54
C ASP A 6 -14.01 -18.65 -19.14
N ARG A 7 -13.59 -17.38 -19.13
CA ARG A 7 -14.34 -16.28 -19.70
C ARG A 7 -14.06 -16.32 -21.20
N PRO A 8 -15.07 -16.55 -22.06
CA PRO A 8 -14.85 -16.57 -23.50
C PRO A 8 -14.18 -15.27 -23.91
N ALA A 9 -13.11 -15.39 -24.70
CA ALA A 9 -12.22 -14.30 -25.10
C ALA A 9 -12.99 -13.18 -25.82
N ALA A 10 -13.61 -12.31 -25.05
CA ALA A 10 -13.90 -10.96 -25.50
C ALA A 10 -12.52 -10.30 -25.63
N ASN A 11 -12.08 -10.11 -26.86
CA ASN A 11 -10.92 -9.28 -27.21
C ASN A 11 -11.21 -7.80 -26.88
N LEU A 12 -11.56 -7.54 -25.62
CA LEU A 12 -11.61 -6.21 -25.06
C LEU A 12 -10.17 -5.89 -24.66
N PRO A 13 -9.59 -4.78 -25.14
CA PRO A 13 -8.30 -4.35 -24.64
C PRO A 13 -8.41 -4.15 -23.12
N LEU A 14 -7.73 -5.02 -22.35
CA LEU A 14 -7.67 -4.98 -20.88
C LEU A 14 -6.87 -3.78 -20.35
N ARG A 15 -6.58 -2.79 -21.21
CA ARG A 15 -5.83 -1.60 -20.85
C ARG A 15 -6.82 -0.54 -20.37
N VAL A 16 -6.97 -0.46 -19.06
CA VAL A 16 -7.70 0.61 -18.39
C VAL A 16 -6.71 1.75 -18.11
N PRO A 17 -7.02 3.00 -18.48
CA PRO A 17 -6.21 4.14 -18.09
C PRO A 17 -6.10 4.23 -16.57
N LEU A 18 -4.93 4.62 -16.05
CA LEU A 18 -4.68 4.65 -14.60
C LEU A 18 -5.71 5.51 -13.84
N TYR A 19 -6.10 6.65 -14.41
CA TYR A 19 -7.15 7.50 -13.86
C TYR A 19 -8.50 6.77 -13.75
N SER A 20 -8.89 6.02 -14.79
CA SER A 20 -10.12 5.23 -14.77
C SER A 20 -10.07 4.09 -13.75
N ALA A 21 -8.91 3.45 -13.58
CA ALA A 21 -8.73 2.44 -12.54
C ALA A 21 -8.89 3.05 -11.13
N LEU A 22 -8.36 4.25 -10.91
CA LEU A 22 -8.52 4.97 -9.64
C LEU A 22 -9.99 5.27 -9.34
N GLU A 23 -10.73 5.79 -10.32
CA GLU A 23 -12.16 6.07 -10.17
C GLU A 23 -12.97 4.77 -9.95
N MET A 24 -12.61 3.67 -10.61
CA MET A 24 -13.24 2.36 -10.38
C MET A 24 -13.01 1.84 -8.96
N VAL A 25 -11.79 1.95 -8.43
CA VAL A 25 -11.47 1.57 -7.04
C VAL A 25 -12.25 2.42 -6.06
N LYS A 26 -12.24 3.74 -6.26
CA LYS A 26 -12.99 4.69 -5.43
C LYS A 26 -14.49 4.39 -5.42
N ALA A 27 -15.09 4.15 -6.58
CA ALA A 27 -16.51 3.81 -6.70
C ALA A 27 -16.81 2.47 -6.01
N SER A 28 -15.96 1.47 -6.22
CA SER A 28 -16.10 0.15 -5.59
C SER A 28 -16.04 0.25 -4.07
N TRP A 29 -15.15 1.09 -3.54
CA TRP A 29 -15.03 1.30 -2.09
C TRP A 29 -16.20 2.08 -1.50
N ALA A 30 -16.78 3.02 -2.26
CA ALA A 30 -17.98 3.75 -1.85
C ALA A 30 -19.22 2.85 -1.71
N GLU A 31 -19.25 1.70 -2.40
CA GLU A 31 -20.32 0.70 -2.27
C GLU A 31 -20.13 -0.26 -1.10
N VAL A 32 -18.95 -0.29 -0.48
CA VAL A 32 -18.69 -1.13 0.70
C VAL A 32 -19.38 -0.51 1.91
N THR A 33 -20.42 -1.18 2.40
CA THR A 33 -21.14 -0.76 3.61
C THR A 33 -20.51 -1.33 4.88
N ALA A 34 -20.77 -0.69 6.03
CA ALA A 34 -20.37 -1.23 7.34
C ALA A 34 -20.88 -2.66 7.54
N THR A 35 -22.10 -2.97 7.10
CA THR A 35 -22.67 -4.33 7.13
C THR A 35 -21.85 -5.31 6.29
N CYS A 36 -21.33 -4.91 5.13
CA CYS A 36 -20.44 -5.75 4.33
C CYS A 36 -19.16 -6.11 5.12
N VAL A 37 -18.55 -5.12 5.76
CA VAL A 37 -17.36 -5.31 6.61
C VAL A 37 -17.65 -6.23 7.79
N GLN A 38 -18.72 -5.98 8.55
CA GLN A 38 -19.16 -6.83 9.66
C GLN A 38 -19.39 -8.30 9.22
N ASN A 39 -20.00 -8.48 8.04
CA ASN A 39 -20.20 -9.81 7.47
C ASN A 39 -18.88 -10.52 7.15
N CYS A 40 -17.86 -9.80 6.68
CA CYS A 40 -16.53 -10.35 6.44
C CYS A 40 -15.87 -10.81 7.75
N PHE A 41 -15.91 -9.99 8.80
CA PHE A 41 -15.37 -10.35 10.12
C PHE A 41 -16.07 -11.58 10.70
N ARG A 42 -17.40 -11.64 10.61
CA ARG A 42 -18.19 -12.80 11.03
C ARG A 42 -17.83 -14.07 10.26
N LYS A 43 -17.69 -13.98 8.93
CA LYS A 43 -17.30 -15.14 8.09
C LYS A 43 -15.87 -15.62 8.37
N ALA A 44 -14.98 -14.72 8.75
CA ALA A 44 -13.61 -15.04 9.13
C ALA A 44 -13.49 -15.57 10.57
N GLY A 45 -14.59 -15.60 11.34
CA GLY A 45 -14.62 -16.11 12.71
C GLY A 45 -14.21 -15.09 13.78
N PHE A 46 -14.08 -13.81 13.44
CA PHE A 46 -13.72 -12.74 14.38
C PHE A 46 -14.93 -12.21 15.18
N ALA A 47 -16.15 -12.51 14.76
CA ALA A 47 -17.37 -12.13 15.46
C ALA A 47 -18.25 -13.36 15.69
N ASP A 48 -18.70 -13.55 16.94
CA ASP A 48 -19.59 -14.64 17.31
C ASP A 48 -20.95 -14.51 16.62
N VAL A 49 -21.47 -15.64 16.11
CA VAL A 49 -22.73 -15.71 15.34
C VAL A 49 -23.98 -15.32 16.17
N GLY A 50 -23.83 -15.01 17.46
CA GLY A 50 -24.91 -14.67 18.39
C GLY A 50 -24.98 -13.22 18.86
N SER A 51 -24.05 -12.35 18.49
CA SER A 51 -24.11 -10.94 18.89
C SER A 51 -24.75 -10.12 17.78
N ASP A 52 -26.09 -9.97 17.84
CA ASP A 52 -26.75 -8.79 17.29
C ASP A 52 -26.31 -7.60 18.14
N ALA A 53 -25.07 -7.15 17.93
CA ALA A 53 -24.56 -5.93 18.53
C ALA A 53 -25.21 -4.76 17.77
N ASP A 54 -26.04 -4.02 18.50
CA ASP A 54 -26.60 -2.73 18.11
C ASP A 54 -25.48 -1.84 17.51
N PRO A 55 -25.64 -1.28 16.31
CA PRO A 55 -24.62 -0.41 15.70
C PRO A 55 -24.30 0.86 16.51
N GLU A 56 -25.07 1.16 17.55
CA GLU A 56 -24.83 2.26 18.51
C GLU A 56 -24.13 1.80 19.80
N ALA A 57 -23.74 0.52 19.92
CA ALA A 57 -22.93 0.06 21.02
C ALA A 57 -21.56 0.73 20.94
N SER A 58 -21.36 1.68 21.85
CA SER A 58 -20.19 2.52 22.04
C SER A 58 -18.88 1.84 21.70
N GLU A 59 -17.98 2.62 21.10
CA GLU A 59 -16.53 2.43 21.04
C GLU A 59 -15.93 2.36 22.47
N GLU A 60 -16.44 1.48 23.32
CA GLU A 60 -15.74 1.05 24.51
C GLU A 60 -14.49 0.36 23.99
N ASP A 61 -13.39 1.07 24.18
CA ASP A 61 -12.01 0.63 24.12
C ASP A 61 -11.91 -0.80 24.67
N HIS A 62 -12.14 -1.78 23.79
CA HIS A 62 -11.80 -3.16 24.03
C HIS A 62 -10.28 -3.20 24.03
N SER A 63 -9.72 -2.80 25.16
CA SER A 63 -8.33 -3.00 25.57
C SER A 63 -7.87 -4.31 24.97
N GLY A 64 -6.78 -4.29 24.19
CA GLY A 64 -6.27 -5.46 23.45
C GLY A 64 -6.12 -6.73 24.30
N GLY A 65 -6.11 -6.61 25.63
CA GLY A 65 -6.23 -7.73 26.58
C GLY A 65 -7.46 -8.64 26.35
N ASP A 66 -8.61 -8.10 25.95
CA ASP A 66 -9.81 -8.91 25.67
C ASP A 66 -9.64 -9.78 24.41
N LEU A 67 -8.90 -9.30 23.41
CA LEU A 67 -8.63 -10.03 22.18
C LEU A 67 -7.52 -11.07 22.37
N TRP A 68 -6.47 -10.73 23.11
CA TRP A 68 -5.41 -11.68 23.45
C TRP A 68 -5.94 -12.85 24.26
N GLN A 69 -6.83 -12.59 25.23
CA GLN A 69 -7.45 -13.66 26.01
C GLN A 69 -8.23 -14.63 25.13
N ARG A 70 -8.94 -14.17 24.09
CA ARG A 70 -9.60 -15.06 23.12
C ARG A 70 -8.62 -15.92 22.33
N VAL A 71 -7.44 -15.40 21.99
CA VAL A 71 -6.38 -16.18 21.32
C VAL A 71 -5.83 -17.28 22.24
N VAL A 72 -5.66 -16.98 23.52
CA VAL A 72 -5.28 -17.96 24.55
C VAL A 72 -6.37 -19.02 24.73
N ASP A 73 -7.62 -18.60 24.88
CA ASP A 73 -8.76 -19.49 25.11
C ASP A 73 -9.07 -20.40 23.91
N SER A 74 -8.74 -19.95 22.69
CA SER A 74 -8.91 -20.72 21.45
C SER A 74 -7.69 -21.61 21.10
N ASP A 75 -6.64 -21.63 21.93
CA ASP A 75 -5.38 -22.36 21.71
C ASP A 75 -4.70 -22.01 20.36
N MET A 76 -4.99 -20.83 19.81
CA MET A 76 -4.42 -20.36 18.54
C MET A 76 -3.02 -19.75 18.70
N GLY A 77 -2.72 -19.19 19.88
CA GLY A 77 -1.45 -18.50 20.15
C GLY A 77 -0.28 -19.43 20.48
N GLY A 78 -0.51 -20.72 20.72
CA GLY A 78 0.50 -21.60 21.30
C GLY A 78 0.69 -21.33 22.80
N ARG A 79 0.76 -22.40 23.60
CA ARG A 79 0.69 -22.33 25.07
C ARG A 79 1.82 -21.55 25.76
N ASP A 80 2.91 -21.27 25.05
CA ASP A 80 4.11 -20.61 25.59
C ASP A 80 4.37 -19.21 24.99
N ILE A 81 3.47 -18.69 24.14
CA ILE A 81 3.59 -17.33 23.59
C ILE A 81 2.79 -16.39 24.49
N CYS A 82 3.40 -15.32 24.99
CA CYS A 82 2.71 -14.28 25.73
C CYS A 82 2.38 -13.07 24.85
N TRP A 83 1.61 -12.12 25.39
CA TRP A 83 1.21 -10.92 24.66
C TRP A 83 2.42 -10.13 24.13
N ASP A 84 3.45 -9.97 24.95
CA ASP A 84 4.66 -9.24 24.55
C ASP A 84 5.40 -9.96 23.42
N ASP A 85 5.45 -11.30 23.43
CA ASP A 85 6.06 -12.07 22.33
C ASP A 85 5.31 -11.88 21.01
N TYR A 86 3.97 -11.74 21.07
CA TYR A 86 3.15 -11.46 19.88
C TYR A 86 3.34 -10.03 19.38
N VAL A 87 3.35 -9.03 20.28
CA VAL A 87 3.49 -7.62 19.92
C VAL A 87 4.88 -7.30 19.38
N MET A 88 5.92 -7.90 19.96
CA MET A 88 7.31 -7.62 19.63
C MET A 88 7.86 -8.62 18.59
N ALA A 89 6.99 -9.36 17.90
CA ALA A 89 7.40 -10.43 17.00
C ALA A 89 8.23 -9.92 15.80
N ASP A 90 8.07 -8.67 15.41
CA ASP A 90 8.76 -8.02 14.28
C ASP A 90 9.72 -6.90 14.70
N ASP A 91 9.96 -6.70 16.00
CA ASP A 91 10.84 -5.63 16.50
C ASP A 91 12.27 -5.73 15.95
N ASP A 92 12.77 -6.96 15.80
CA ASP A 92 14.09 -7.25 15.22
C ASP A 92 14.04 -7.57 13.72
N ALA A 93 12.88 -7.43 13.07
CA ALA A 93 12.76 -7.69 11.65
C ALA A 93 13.41 -6.55 10.84
N ASP A 94 14.35 -6.88 9.96
CA ASP A 94 14.91 -5.93 9.00
C ASP A 94 13.78 -5.46 8.05
N THR A 95 13.18 -4.32 8.35
CA THR A 95 12.11 -3.72 7.53
C THR A 95 12.64 -2.98 6.31
N ALA A 96 13.92 -2.63 6.32
CA ALA A 96 14.62 -1.98 5.23
C ALA A 96 16.12 -2.31 5.29
N GLU A 97 16.77 -2.22 4.13
CA GLU A 97 18.23 -2.20 4.07
C GLU A 97 18.77 -0.98 4.86
N PRO A 98 19.88 -1.11 5.60
CA PRO A 98 20.47 0.02 6.31
C PRO A 98 20.76 1.18 5.35
N CYS A 99 20.14 2.32 5.62
CA CYS A 99 20.36 3.56 4.88
C CYS A 99 21.74 4.13 5.24
N THR A 100 22.76 3.68 4.51
CA THR A 100 24.13 4.18 4.64
C THR A 100 24.35 5.37 3.72
N ASP A 101 25.16 6.33 4.15
CA ASP A 101 25.54 7.48 3.32
C ASP A 101 26.19 7.01 2.01
N GLU A 102 26.98 5.94 2.07
CA GLU A 102 27.58 5.29 0.89
C GLU A 102 26.52 4.73 -0.07
N GLY A 103 25.47 4.10 0.46
CA GLY A 103 24.34 3.58 -0.34
C GLY A 103 23.63 4.70 -1.09
N ILE A 104 23.36 5.82 -0.43
CA ILE A 104 22.73 7.00 -1.05
C ILE A 104 23.63 7.57 -2.16
N VAL A 105 24.93 7.75 -1.90
CA VAL A 105 25.87 8.31 -2.89
C VAL A 105 25.99 7.41 -4.11
N ASN A 106 26.00 6.10 -3.92
CA ASN A 106 26.08 5.14 -5.01
C ASN A 106 24.79 5.13 -5.86
N GLU A 107 23.61 5.24 -5.23
CA GLU A 107 22.34 5.32 -5.96
C GLU A 107 22.24 6.61 -6.79
N VAL A 108 22.62 7.76 -6.23
CA VAL A 108 22.59 9.05 -6.92
C VAL A 108 23.58 9.07 -8.08
N ARG A 109 24.79 8.52 -7.89
CA ARG A 109 25.82 8.49 -8.93
C ARG A 109 25.54 7.43 -10.01
N GLY A 110 25.01 6.27 -9.65
CA GLY A 110 24.69 5.18 -10.57
C GLY A 110 23.55 5.51 -11.53
N LYS A 111 22.65 6.44 -11.16
CA LYS A 111 21.59 6.94 -12.06
C LYS A 111 22.11 7.85 -13.20
N SER A 112 23.34 8.33 -13.15
CA SER A 112 23.89 9.23 -14.17
C SER A 112 24.66 8.54 -15.31
N ASP A 113 24.85 7.21 -15.26
CA ASP A 113 25.75 6.48 -16.19
C ASP A 113 25.07 5.30 -16.91
N SER A 114 23.73 5.23 -16.90
CA SER A 114 22.96 4.24 -17.68
C SER A 114 22.17 4.92 -18.78
N GLU A 115 22.88 5.50 -19.75
CA GLU A 115 22.38 5.66 -21.10
C GLU A 115 23.07 4.59 -21.97
N GLU A 116 22.42 3.43 -22.11
CA GLU A 116 22.75 2.53 -23.21
C GLU A 116 22.36 3.25 -24.51
N SER A 117 23.41 3.70 -25.19
CA SER A 117 23.46 4.09 -26.59
C SER A 117 22.63 3.15 -27.47
N ASP A 118 21.48 3.62 -27.96
CA ASP A 118 20.96 3.23 -29.27
C ASP A 118 20.99 4.46 -30.17
N ASP A 119 21.75 4.31 -31.25
CA ASP A 119 22.12 5.31 -32.23
C ASP A 119 20.92 5.61 -33.13
N ASP A 120 20.16 6.67 -32.82
CA ASP A 120 19.29 7.33 -33.80
C ASP A 120 19.49 8.84 -33.70
N ASP A 121 20.11 9.38 -34.75
CA ASP A 121 20.41 10.79 -35.01
C ASP A 121 19.15 11.68 -34.92
N ASN A 122 18.75 12.06 -33.72
CA ASN A 122 17.87 13.21 -33.51
C ASN A 122 18.43 14.12 -32.44
N GLU A 123 19.23 15.09 -32.91
CA GLU A 123 19.85 16.20 -32.20
C GLU A 123 18.86 16.95 -31.29
N THR A 124 18.58 16.37 -30.12
CA THR A 124 17.84 17.01 -29.04
C THR A 124 18.89 17.65 -28.14
N LEU A 125 19.25 18.89 -28.48
CA LEU A 125 20.13 19.71 -27.66
C LEU A 125 19.51 19.85 -26.26
N GLU A 126 20.09 19.16 -25.29
CA GLU A 126 19.90 19.40 -23.85
C GLU A 126 19.93 20.91 -23.59
N PRO A 127 18.86 21.52 -23.01
CA PRO A 127 18.84 22.95 -22.79
C PRO A 127 19.94 23.30 -21.78
N ALA A 128 20.89 24.14 -22.24
CA ALA A 128 22.02 24.54 -21.42
C ALA A 128 21.55 25.09 -20.05
N PRO A 129 22.26 24.78 -18.96
CA PRO A 129 21.89 25.22 -17.62
C PRO A 129 21.78 26.74 -17.60
N THR A 130 20.56 27.23 -17.36
CA THR A 130 20.28 28.67 -17.31
C THR A 130 20.76 29.21 -15.97
N SER A 131 21.59 30.26 -15.99
CA SER A 131 22.14 30.81 -14.75
C SER A 131 21.04 31.44 -13.89
N VAL A 132 21.19 31.34 -12.57
CA VAL A 132 20.25 31.87 -11.57
C VAL A 132 19.77 33.30 -11.86
N PRO A 133 20.62 34.29 -12.23
CA PRO A 133 20.14 35.64 -12.54
C PRO A 133 19.24 35.70 -13.79
N VAL A 134 19.42 34.81 -14.77
CA VAL A 134 18.57 34.74 -15.97
C VAL A 134 17.20 34.17 -15.63
N ALA A 135 17.15 33.14 -14.76
CA ALA A 135 15.88 32.58 -14.30
C ALA A 135 15.05 33.59 -13.49
N ILE A 136 15.70 34.37 -12.60
CA ILE A 136 15.03 35.41 -11.81
C ILE A 136 14.47 36.52 -12.73
N GLY A 137 15.23 36.96 -13.75
CA GLY A 137 14.74 37.95 -14.71
C GLY A 137 13.50 37.49 -15.50
N TYR A 138 13.42 36.20 -15.82
CA TYR A 138 12.24 35.62 -16.47
C TYR A 138 11.00 35.67 -15.55
N ILE A 139 11.16 35.35 -14.27
CA ILE A 139 10.06 35.37 -13.30
C ILE A 139 9.53 36.79 -13.11
N ASP A 140 10.41 37.79 -13.04
CA ASP A 140 10.00 39.19 -12.90
C ASP A 140 9.28 39.72 -14.15
N SER A 141 9.60 39.20 -15.33
CA SER A 141 8.93 39.59 -16.59
C SER A 141 7.51 39.04 -16.77
N LEU A 142 7.09 38.10 -15.90
CA LEU A 142 5.77 37.48 -15.93
C LEU A 142 4.76 38.13 -14.96
N ARG A 143 5.16 39.20 -14.25
CA ARG A 143 4.29 40.07 -13.46
C ARG A 143 3.88 41.31 -14.25
#